data_AF-A0A662RSL4-F1
#
_entry.id   AF-A0A662RSL4-F1
#
_cell.length_a   1.000
_cell.length_b   1.000
_cell.length_c   1.000
_cell.angle_alpha   90.00
_cell.angle_beta   90.00
_cell.angle_gamma   90.00
#
_symmetry.space_group_name_H-M   'P 1'
#
loop_
_entity.id
_entity.type
_entity.pdbx_description
1 polymer ?
#
loop_
_entity_poly.entity_id
_entity_poly.type
_entity_poly.pdbx_seq_one_letter_code
_entity_poly.pdbx_strand_id
1 'polypeptide(L)' 'SGEAGGEVRLSEERIKTAGGVIVRRSDGKIEVNNTFEERMKRFYPELREDIVKVLFHDRKE' A
#
# COMPACT_ATOMS: atom_id res chain seq x y z
N SER A 1 -20.75 1.75 18.35
CA SER A 1 -19.85 1.23 17.30
C SER A 1 -19.18 0.00 17.89
N GLY A 2 -19.64 -1.20 17.53
CA GLY A 2 -19.06 -2.43 18.08
C GLY A 2 -17.65 -2.61 17.53
N GLU A 3 -16.67 -2.73 18.42
CA GLU A 3 -15.36 -3.24 18.05
C GLU A 3 -15.55 -4.69 17.59
N ALA A 4 -15.50 -4.93 16.29
CA ALA A 4 -15.37 -6.27 15.76
C ALA A 4 -13.93 -6.74 16.00
N GLY A 5 -13.67 -7.29 17.18
CA GLY A 5 -12.40 -7.95 17.49
C GLY A 5 -12.25 -9.19 16.62
N GLY A 6 -11.12 -9.29 15.91
CA GLY A 6 -10.74 -10.49 15.15
C GLY A 6 -9.47 -11.11 15.75
N GLU A 7 -9.40 -12.44 15.77
CA GLU A 7 -8.15 -13.13 16.11
C GLU A 7 -7.12 -12.91 14.99
N VAL A 8 -5.94 -12.40 15.35
CA VAL A 8 -4.83 -12.19 14.43
C VAL A 8 -3.68 -13.11 14.81
N ARG A 9 -3.12 -13.81 13.82
CA ARG A 9 -1.95 -14.67 13.98
C ARG A 9 -0.86 -14.21 13.02
N LEU A 10 0.38 -14.23 13.48
CA LEU A 10 1.53 -13.96 12.62
C LEU A 10 1.82 -15.18 11.75
N SER A 11 2.01 -14.98 10.45
CA SER A 11 2.46 -16.04 9.54
C SER A 11 3.94 -16.35 9.77
N GLU A 12 4.34 -17.61 9.58
CA GLU A 12 5.75 -18.00 9.53
C GLU A 12 6.42 -17.60 8.20
N GLU A 13 5.63 -17.27 7.18
CA GLU A 13 6.11 -16.80 5.89
C GLU A 13 6.86 -15.46 6.02
N ARG A 14 8.09 -15.43 5.50
CA ARG A 14 8.89 -14.21 5.39
C ARG A 14 8.66 -13.58 4.02
N ILE A 15 8.40 -12.29 3.99
CA ILE A 15 8.32 -11.50 2.76
C ILE A 15 9.57 -10.64 2.61
N LYS A 16 10.08 -10.54 1.38
CA LYS A 16 11.17 -9.62 1.04
C LYS A 16 10.57 -8.28 0.66
N THR A 17 10.64 -7.32 1.56
CA THR A 17 10.12 -5.96 1.39
C THR A 17 10.96 -4.99 2.22
N ALA A 18 10.96 -3.71 1.87
CA ALA A 18 11.46 -2.66 2.73
C ALA A 18 10.62 -2.49 4.00
N GLY A 19 9.32 -2.85 3.96
CA GLY A 19 8.44 -2.82 5.12
C GLY A 19 6.95 -2.83 4.80
N GLY A 20 6.14 -2.81 5.86
CA GLY A 20 4.69 -2.96 5.80
C GLY A 20 4.25 -4.41 6.04
N VAL A 21 3.00 -4.72 5.69
CA VAL A 21 2.37 -6.00 6.02
C VAL A 21 1.47 -6.50 4.89
N ILE A 22 1.30 -7.81 4.82
CA ILE A 22 0.25 -8.45 4.03
C ILE A 22 -0.70 -9.12 5.00
N VAL A 23 -1.98 -8.74 4.96
CA VAL A 23 -3.03 -9.35 5.78
C VAL A 23 -3.82 -10.31 4.90
N ARG A 24 -3.95 -11.55 5.34
CA ARG A 24 -4.72 -12.58 4.65
C ARG A 24 -5.83 -13.09 5.56
N ARG A 25 -7.00 -13.34 4.99
CA ARG A 25 -8.02 -14.12 5.68
C ARG A 25 -7.49 -15.56 5.85
N SER A 26 -7.86 -16.21 6.95
CA SER A 26 -7.38 -17.57 7.27
C SER A 26 -7.71 -18.61 6.21
N ASP A 27 -8.76 -18.38 5.41
CA ASP A 27 -9.12 -19.25 4.28
C ASP A 27 -8.43 -18.88 2.94
N GLY A 28 -7.54 -17.88 2.95
CA GLY A 28 -6.75 -17.46 1.79
C GLY A 28 -7.54 -16.74 0.69
N LYS A 29 -8.87 -16.56 0.82
CA LYS A 29 -9.70 -15.98 -0.26
C LYS A 29 -9.57 -14.48 -0.42
N ILE A 30 -9.09 -13.80 0.62
CA ILE A 30 -8.92 -12.35 0.64
C ILE A 30 -7.51 -12.05 1.13
N GLU A 31 -6.80 -11.23 0.35
CA GLU A 31 -5.49 -10.69 0.68
C GLU A 31 -5.52 -9.17 0.49
N VAL A 32 -4.95 -8.47 1.47
CA VAL A 32 -4.66 -7.04 1.36
C VAL A 32 -3.17 -6.86 1.55
N ASN A 33 -2.49 -6.59 0.45
CA ASN A 33 -1.07 -6.24 0.47
C ASN A 33 -0.92 -4.74 0.76
N ASN A 34 -0.29 -4.43 1.88
CA ASN A 34 -0.02 -3.07 2.33
C ASN A 34 1.49 -2.85 2.56
N THR A 35 2.34 -3.52 1.78
CA THR A 35 3.77 -3.20 1.76
C THR A 35 4.00 -1.80 1.19
N PHE A 36 5.13 -1.19 1.52
CA PHE A 36 5.47 0.14 0.98
C PHE A 36 5.55 0.14 -0.54
N GLU A 37 6.08 -0.92 -1.15
CA GLU A 37 6.16 -1.03 -2.60
C GLU A 37 4.77 -1.06 -3.24
N GLU A 38 3.84 -1.84 -2.68
CA GLU A 38 2.50 -1.95 -3.24
C GLU A 38 1.69 -0.67 -3.05
N ARG A 39 1.87 0.01 -1.91
CA ARG A 39 1.32 1.37 -1.71
C ARG A 39 1.90 2.35 -2.72
N MET A 40 3.22 2.37 -2.89
CA MET A 40 3.88 3.27 -3.85
C MET A 40 3.37 3.05 -5.26
N LYS A 41 3.17 1.80 -5.71
CA LYS A 41 2.57 1.51 -7.02
C LYS A 41 1.17 2.11 -7.16
N ARG A 42 0.31 1.97 -6.13
CA ARG A 42 -1.05 2.51 -6.14
C ARG A 42 -1.07 4.04 -6.21
N PHE A 43 -0.16 4.71 -5.50
CA PHE A 43 -0.10 6.16 -5.47
C PHE A 43 0.73 6.79 -6.59
N TYR A 44 1.53 6.00 -7.31
CA TYR A 44 2.44 6.51 -8.34
C TYR A 44 1.77 7.35 -9.43
N PRO A 45 0.58 6.99 -9.96
CA PRO A 45 -0.08 7.78 -11.00
C PRO A 45 -0.40 9.21 -10.54
N GLU A 46 -1.05 9.36 -9.39
CA GLU A 46 -1.42 10.66 -8.81
C GLU A 46 -0.16 11.46 -8.43
N LEU A 47 0.81 10.80 -7.78
CA LEU A 47 2.06 11.44 -7.40
C LEU A 47 2.83 11.97 -8.61
N ARG A 48 2.80 11.26 -9.74
CA ARG A 48 3.44 11.71 -10.98
C ARG A 48 2.81 12.99 -11.51
N GLU A 49 1.48 13.09 -11.49
CA GLU A 49 0.79 14.33 -11.91
C GLU A 49 1.16 15.50 -11.03
N ASP A 50 1.23 15.28 -9.71
CA ASP A 50 1.60 16.32 -8.76
C ASP A 50 3.06 16.73 -8.89
N ILE A 51 3.97 15.79 -9.15
CA ILE A 51 5.37 16.09 -9.49
C ILE A 51 5.44 17.00 -10.72
N VAL A 52 4.65 16.73 -11.77
CA VAL A 52 4.67 17.57 -12.98
C VAL A 52 4.17 18.98 -12.68
N LYS A 53 3.09 19.12 -11.90
CA LYS A 53 2.60 20.44 -11.47
C LYS A 53 3.66 21.17 -10.65
N VAL A 54 4.27 20.54 -9.65
CA VAL A 54 5.25 21.23 -8.80
C VAL A 54 6.51 21.61 -9.57
N LEU A 55 7.01 20.73 -10.45
CA LEU A 55 8.30 20.96 -11.11
C LEU A 55 8.21 21.74 -12.43
N PHE A 56 7.07 21.73 -13.12
CA PHE A 56 6.96 22.27 -14.49
C PHE A 56 5.79 23.24 -14.72
N HIS A 57 5.02 23.61 -13.70
CA HIS A 57 3.85 24.51 -13.87
C HIS A 57 4.20 25.91 -14.40
N ASP A 58 5.42 26.39 -14.19
CA ASP A 58 5.85 27.74 -14.63
C ASP A 58 6.54 27.77 -15.99
N ARG A 59 6.56 26.66 -16.75
CA ARG A 59 7.06 26.71 -18.14
C ARG A 59 5.97 27.26 -19.08
N LYS A 60 5.66 28.55 -18.93
CA LYS A 60 5.09 29.33 -20.03
C LYS A 60 6.22 29.59 -21.03
N GLU A 61 6.17 28.89 -22.15
CA GLU A 61 6.71 29.45 -23.40
C GLU A 61 5.75 30.53 -23.93
#